data_AF-A0AAV9AMH3-F1
#
_entry.id   AF-A0AAV9AMH3-F1
#
_cell.length_a   1.000
_cell.length_b   1.000
_cell.length_c   1.000
_cell.angle_alpha   90.00
_cell.angle_beta   90.00
_cell.angle_gamma   90.00
#
_symmetry.space_group_name_H-M   'P 1'
#
loop_
_entity.id
_entity.type
_entity.pdbx_description
1 polymer ?
#
loop_
_entity_poly.entity_id
_entity_poly.type
_entity_poly.pdbx_seq_one_letter_code
_entity_poly.pdbx_strand_id
1 'polypeptide(L)'
;MGRNHSHLSKAWIGINVDEWHRRIAYQRSYDGVAVIVLTTSCCVAVRRLGATRVSCRGFTMSIPGSIRGLMDLLRGLVPVKALHAFACKAGFEQDFLSHFGGKVLRSGSGHDAPFWMGLVQRKLVVGLQRENVPAKLNGPYNVKVNI
;
A
#
# COMPACT_ATOMS: atom_id res chain seq x y z
N MET A 1 -27.39 -21.87 -19.64
CA MET A 1 -26.85 -20.50 -19.49
C MET A 1 -25.70 -20.49 -18.47
N GLY A 2 -24.48 -20.77 -18.93
CA GLY A 2 -23.27 -20.71 -18.10
C GLY A 2 -22.77 -19.27 -17.98
N ARG A 3 -22.57 -18.78 -16.74
CA ARG A 3 -22.00 -17.45 -16.48
C ARG A 3 -20.69 -17.60 -15.69
N ASN A 4 -19.60 -17.66 -16.44
CA ASN A 4 -18.25 -17.14 -16.17
C ASN A 4 -17.87 -16.88 -14.70
N HIS A 5 -17.70 -17.96 -13.94
CA HIS A 5 -17.12 -17.96 -12.59
C HIS A 5 -15.57 -18.02 -12.61
N SER A 6 -14.93 -17.46 -13.64
CA SER A 6 -13.51 -17.76 -13.97
C SER A 6 -12.59 -16.56 -14.11
N HIS A 7 -13.06 -15.33 -13.84
CA HIS A 7 -12.21 -14.13 -13.93
C HIS A 7 -11.72 -13.60 -12.58
N LEU A 8 -12.42 -13.88 -11.48
CA LEU A 8 -12.01 -13.49 -10.13
C LEU A 8 -11.10 -14.54 -9.46
N SER A 9 -11.21 -15.80 -9.86
CA SER A 9 -10.35 -16.90 -9.38
C SER A 9 -8.91 -16.77 -9.86
N LYS A 10 -8.64 -15.99 -10.92
CA LYS A 10 -7.29 -15.78 -11.46
C LYS A 10 -6.46 -14.74 -10.68
N ALA A 11 -7.08 -13.93 -9.83
CA ALA A 11 -6.37 -12.92 -9.04
C ALA A 11 -5.56 -13.50 -7.86
N TRP A 12 -5.70 -14.80 -7.58
CA TRP A 12 -5.09 -15.51 -6.44
C TRP A 12 -4.24 -16.72 -6.85
N ILE A 13 -3.91 -16.86 -8.14
CA ILE A 13 -3.07 -17.96 -8.63
C ILE A 13 -1.66 -17.79 -8.07
N GLY A 14 -1.28 -18.65 -7.12
CA GLY A 14 0.04 -18.70 -6.49
C GLY A 14 0.05 -18.42 -4.99
N ILE A 15 -1.07 -18.01 -4.39
CA ILE A 15 -1.19 -17.87 -2.92
C ILE A 15 -1.97 -19.08 -2.41
N ASN A 16 -1.33 -19.91 -1.57
CA ASN A 16 -2.02 -21.00 -0.87
C ASN A 16 -2.97 -20.38 0.17
N VAL A 17 -4.21 -20.13 -0.26
CA VAL A 17 -5.27 -19.50 0.54
C VAL A 17 -5.55 -20.34 1.79
N ASP A 18 -5.41 -21.68 1.70
CA ASP A 18 -5.60 -22.57 2.83
C ASP A 18 -4.50 -22.43 3.88
N GLU A 19 -3.25 -22.20 3.47
CA GLU A 19 -2.15 -21.90 4.40
C GLU A 19 -2.26 -20.49 5.00
N TRP A 20 -2.77 -19.52 4.24
CA TRP A 20 -3.07 -18.18 4.76
C TRP A 20 -4.19 -18.21 5.79
N HIS A 21 -5.29 -18.91 5.50
CA HIS A 21 -6.38 -19.14 6.45
C HIS A 21 -5.93 -19.92 7.68
N ARG A 22 -5.09 -20.96 7.51
CA ARG A 22 -4.56 -21.77 8.61
C ARG A 22 -3.61 -20.98 9.51
N ARG A 23 -2.78 -20.08 8.95
CA ARG A 23 -1.91 -19.18 9.71
C ARG A 23 -2.68 -18.12 10.50
N ILE A 24 -3.82 -17.67 10.00
CA ILE A 24 -4.68 -16.70 10.71
C ILE A 24 -5.55 -17.40 11.77
N ALA A 25 -6.06 -18.60 11.48
CA ALA A 25 -6.97 -19.32 12.37
C ALA A 25 -6.28 -19.88 13.63
N TYR A 26 -4.98 -20.17 13.60
CA TYR A 26 -4.24 -20.67 14.78
C TYR A 26 -4.05 -19.60 15.87
N GLN A 27 -4.36 -18.34 15.60
CA GLN A 27 -4.06 -17.20 16.48
C GLN A 27 -5.34 -16.61 17.09
N ARG A 28 -6.09 -17.42 17.84
CA ARG A 28 -7.21 -16.95 18.69
C ARG A 28 -6.68 -16.15 19.88
N SER A 29 -6.29 -14.90 19.64
CA SER A 29 -6.24 -13.75 20.57
C SER A 29 -5.57 -12.49 19.96
N TYR A 30 -5.69 -12.27 18.64
CA TYR A 30 -5.23 -11.04 17.95
C TYR A 30 -6.21 -10.57 16.85
N ASP A 31 -7.50 -10.66 17.13
CA ASP A 31 -8.61 -10.57 16.14
C ASP A 31 -8.73 -9.20 15.44
N GLY A 32 -8.39 -8.10 16.14
CA GLY A 32 -8.63 -6.75 15.62
C GLY A 32 -7.84 -6.40 14.35
N VAL A 33 -6.55 -6.73 14.28
CA VAL A 33 -5.70 -6.39 13.12
C VAL A 33 -6.12 -7.17 11.89
N ALA A 34 -6.43 -8.45 12.04
CA ALA A 34 -6.88 -9.31 10.95
C ALA A 34 -8.21 -8.82 10.36
N VAL A 35 -9.16 -8.45 11.22
CA VAL A 35 -10.44 -7.86 10.82
C VAL A 35 -10.21 -6.53 10.08
N ILE A 36 -9.39 -5.63 10.63
CA ILE A 36 -9.11 -4.33 9.99
C ILE A 36 -8.44 -4.51 8.62
N VAL A 37 -7.48 -5.44 8.49
CA VAL A 37 -6.83 -5.78 7.22
C VAL A 37 -7.83 -6.33 6.20
N LEU A 38 -8.69 -7.27 6.61
CA LEU A 38 -9.72 -7.85 5.75
C LEU A 38 -10.72 -6.80 5.28
N THR A 39 -11.23 -5.98 6.20
CA THR A 39 -12.16 -4.88 5.87
C THR A 39 -11.52 -3.88 4.92
N THR A 40 -10.27 -3.49 5.17
CA THR A 40 -9.53 -2.56 4.29
C THR A 40 -9.35 -3.16 2.89
N SER A 41 -8.93 -4.42 2.81
CA SER A 41 -8.76 -5.13 1.54
C SER A 41 -10.07 -5.22 0.76
N CYS A 42 -11.18 -5.50 1.45
CA CYS A 42 -12.50 -5.53 0.85
C CYS A 42 -12.92 -4.15 0.30
N CYS A 43 -12.79 -3.08 1.10
CA CYS A 43 -13.08 -1.72 0.67
C CYS A 43 -12.25 -1.32 -0.56
N VAL A 44 -10.96 -1.66 -0.58
CA VAL A 44 -10.07 -1.40 -1.72
C VAL A 44 -10.49 -2.20 -2.96
N ALA A 45 -10.83 -3.47 -2.80
CA ALA A 45 -11.30 -4.32 -3.89
C ALA A 45 -12.61 -3.78 -4.48
N VAL A 46 -13.59 -3.39 -3.65
CA VAL A 46 -14.85 -2.81 -4.13
C VAL A 46 -14.60 -1.49 -4.86
N ARG A 47 -13.71 -0.64 -4.35
CA ARG A 47 -13.32 0.59 -5.05
C ARG A 47 -12.73 0.31 -6.43
N ARG A 48 -11.90 -0.73 -6.56
CA ARG A 48 -11.29 -1.15 -7.84
C ARG A 48 -12.29 -1.77 -8.82
N LEU A 49 -13.39 -2.33 -8.35
CA LEU A 49 -14.46 -2.86 -9.21
C LEU A 49 -15.23 -1.77 -9.97
N GLY A 50 -15.08 -0.49 -9.56
CA GLY A 50 -15.57 0.68 -10.28
C GLY A 50 -17.06 0.96 -10.06
N ALA A 51 -17.42 2.25 -10.08
CA ALA A 51 -18.80 2.72 -9.87
C ALA A 51 -19.80 2.21 -10.93
N THR A 52 -19.31 1.75 -12.09
CA THR A 52 -20.12 1.15 -13.15
C THR A 52 -20.65 -0.25 -12.83
N ARG A 53 -20.08 -0.94 -11.82
CA ARG A 53 -20.53 -2.28 -11.42
C ARG A 53 -21.22 -2.35 -10.07
N VAL A 54 -21.24 -1.25 -9.32
CA VAL A 54 -21.80 -1.19 -7.96
C VAL A 54 -22.96 -0.22 -7.96
N SER A 55 -24.18 -0.73 -7.87
CA SER A 55 -25.43 0.02 -8.02
C SER A 55 -25.69 1.07 -6.93
N CYS A 56 -24.86 1.13 -5.87
CA CYS A 56 -25.08 1.98 -4.71
C CYS A 56 -24.06 3.13 -4.64
N ARG A 57 -24.48 4.32 -5.09
CA ARG A 57 -23.66 5.55 -5.10
C ARG A 57 -23.20 5.97 -3.70
N GLY A 58 -24.00 5.69 -2.67
CA GLY A 58 -23.66 5.99 -1.26
C GLY A 58 -22.49 5.16 -0.73
N PHE A 59 -22.38 3.90 -1.16
CA PHE A 59 -21.29 3.02 -0.74
C PHE A 59 -19.95 3.52 -1.31
N THR A 60 -19.89 3.86 -2.60
CA THR A 60 -18.68 4.36 -3.26
C THR A 60 -18.17 5.68 -2.67
N MET A 61 -19.06 6.55 -2.18
CA MET A 61 -18.68 7.83 -1.56
C MET A 61 -18.11 7.66 -0.14
N SER A 62 -18.54 6.63 0.60
CA SER A 62 -18.11 6.38 1.98
C SER A 62 -16.76 5.64 2.06
N ILE A 63 -16.45 4.80 1.06
CA ILE A 63 -15.24 3.94 1.03
C ILE A 63 -13.92 4.71 1.29
N PRO A 64 -13.62 5.87 0.66
CA PRO A 64 -12.36 6.56 0.89
C PRO A 64 -12.15 7.02 2.34
N GLY A 65 -13.24 7.43 3.01
CA GLY A 65 -13.23 7.81 4.43
C GLY A 65 -12.99 6.59 5.33
N SER A 66 -13.64 5.47 5.03
CA SER A 66 -13.47 4.22 5.78
C SER A 66 -12.04 3.66 5.66
N ILE A 67 -11.47 3.63 4.44
CA ILE A 67 -10.08 3.19 4.23
C ILE A 67 -9.12 4.06 5.06
N ARG A 68 -9.35 5.37 5.11
CA ARG A 68 -8.55 6.29 5.93
C ARG A 68 -8.62 5.98 7.42
N GLY A 69 -9.82 5.82 7.97
CA GLY A 69 -9.99 5.45 9.38
C GLY A 69 -9.34 4.11 9.73
N LEU A 70 -9.46 3.11 8.85
CA LEU A 70 -8.82 1.81 9.02
C LEU A 70 -7.28 1.90 8.97
N MET A 71 -6.72 2.75 8.11
CA MET A 71 -5.29 3.01 8.06
C MET A 71 -4.77 3.67 9.35
N ASP A 72 -5.50 4.64 9.90
CA ASP A 72 -5.14 5.28 11.17
C ASP A 72 -5.15 4.26 12.33
N LEU A 73 -6.15 3.36 12.36
CA LEU A 73 -6.19 2.26 13.32
C LEU A 73 -5.00 1.29 13.16
N LEU A 74 -4.69 0.90 11.92
CA LEU A 74 -3.51 0.06 11.66
C LEU A 74 -2.21 0.75 12.10
N ARG A 75 -2.08 2.06 11.92
CA ARG A 75 -0.87 2.78 12.35
C ARG A 75 -0.63 2.69 13.86
N GLY A 76 -1.69 2.61 14.67
CA GLY A 76 -1.60 2.39 16.12
C GLY A 76 -1.27 0.95 16.53
N LEU A 77 -1.47 -0.01 15.63
CA LEU A 77 -1.33 -1.45 15.91
C LEU A 77 -0.09 -2.08 15.25
N VAL A 78 0.38 -1.54 14.13
CA VAL A 78 1.51 -2.07 13.37
C VAL A 78 2.51 -0.96 13.01
N PRO A 79 3.81 -1.29 12.85
CA PRO A 79 4.81 -0.31 12.42
C PRO A 79 4.51 0.21 11.01
N VAL A 80 4.89 1.47 10.74
CA VAL A 80 4.58 2.16 9.47
C VAL A 80 5.09 1.39 8.25
N LYS A 81 6.22 0.69 8.38
CA LYS A 81 6.81 -0.16 7.34
C LYS A 81 5.91 -1.35 6.97
N ALA A 82 5.28 -1.99 7.96
CA ALA A 82 4.36 -3.10 7.72
C ALA A 82 3.05 -2.60 7.08
N LEU A 83 2.55 -1.44 7.51
CA LEU A 83 1.39 -0.79 6.91
C LEU A 83 1.64 -0.38 5.45
N HIS A 84 2.83 0.15 5.13
CA HIS A 84 3.24 0.46 3.75
C HIS A 84 3.31 -0.79 2.87
N ALA A 85 3.93 -1.87 3.35
CA ALA A 85 3.97 -3.14 2.62
C ALA A 85 2.58 -3.72 2.36
N PHE A 86 1.68 -3.63 3.35
CA PHE A 86 0.28 -3.99 3.18
C PHE A 86 -0.41 -3.12 2.11
N ALA A 87 -0.22 -1.80 2.15
CA ALA A 87 -0.78 -0.87 1.18
C ALA A 87 -0.31 -1.14 -0.25
N CYS A 88 0.98 -1.45 -0.44
CA CYS A 88 1.52 -1.90 -1.73
C CYS A 88 0.84 -3.19 -2.21
N LYS A 89 0.75 -4.20 -1.35
CA LYS A 89 0.20 -5.52 -1.72
C LYS A 89 -1.29 -5.47 -2.02
N ALA A 90 -2.05 -4.69 -1.27
CA ALA A 90 -3.49 -4.52 -1.47
C ALA A 90 -3.82 -3.50 -2.59
N GLY A 91 -2.84 -2.73 -3.07
CA GLY A 91 -3.00 -1.81 -4.19
C GLY A 91 -3.64 -0.47 -3.80
N PHE A 92 -3.40 0.01 -2.58
CA PHE A 92 -3.82 1.34 -2.10
C PHE A 92 -2.63 2.20 -1.64
N GLU A 93 -1.42 1.93 -2.14
CA GLU A 93 -0.21 2.67 -1.77
C GLU A 93 -0.37 4.20 -1.91
N GLN A 94 -1.07 4.68 -2.92
CA GLN A 94 -1.26 6.11 -3.13
C GLN A 94 -2.14 6.77 -2.06
N ASP A 95 -3.15 6.07 -1.54
CA ASP A 95 -3.94 6.51 -0.39
C ASP A 95 -3.09 6.57 0.87
N PHE A 96 -2.23 5.56 1.07
CA PHE A 96 -1.26 5.55 2.18
C PHE A 96 -0.31 6.75 2.10
N LEU A 97 0.29 7.00 0.94
CA LEU A 97 1.25 8.10 0.74
C LEU A 97 0.59 9.47 0.90
N SER A 98 -0.61 9.67 0.34
CA SER A 98 -1.33 10.95 0.47
C SER A 98 -1.79 11.21 1.92
N HIS A 99 -2.15 10.15 2.65
CA HIS A 99 -2.64 10.28 4.01
C HIS A 99 -1.51 10.48 5.04
N PHE A 100 -0.43 9.69 4.96
CA PHE A 100 0.67 9.75 5.93
C PHE A 100 1.85 10.60 5.47
N GLY A 101 2.16 10.64 4.18
CA GLY A 101 3.28 11.43 3.65
C GLY A 101 3.14 12.92 3.92
N GLY A 102 1.93 13.47 3.81
CA GLY A 102 1.65 14.87 4.17
C GLY A 102 1.76 15.14 5.68
N LYS A 103 1.48 14.14 6.52
CA LYS A 103 1.63 14.24 7.98
C LYS A 103 3.10 14.28 8.39
N VAL A 104 3.99 13.55 7.71
CA VAL A 104 5.44 13.49 8.02
C VAL A 104 6.14 14.83 7.87
N LEU A 105 5.76 15.63 6.87
CA LEU A 105 6.28 16.99 6.69
C LEU A 105 5.85 17.95 7.81
N ARG A 106 4.79 17.61 8.55
CA ARG A 106 4.19 18.46 9.59
C ARG A 106 4.45 17.96 11.01
N SER A 107 4.62 16.65 11.22
CA SER A 107 4.61 16.04 12.56
C SER A 107 5.99 15.81 13.16
N GLY A 108 7.08 16.00 12.42
CA GLY A 108 8.45 15.96 12.96
C GLY A 108 8.78 14.68 13.76
N SER A 109 8.03 13.59 13.57
CA SER A 109 8.16 12.39 14.39
C SER A 109 9.40 11.61 13.93
N GLY A 110 10.54 11.94 14.54
CA GLY A 110 11.87 11.45 14.14
C GLY A 110 12.01 9.93 14.08
N HIS A 111 11.14 9.17 14.77
CA HIS A 111 11.19 7.71 14.77
C HIS A 111 10.89 7.09 13.39
N ASP A 112 9.98 7.67 12.61
CA ASP A 112 9.65 7.15 11.28
C ASP A 112 10.48 7.83 10.17
N ALA A 113 11.26 8.86 10.48
CA ALA A 113 12.01 9.62 9.49
C ALA A 113 12.97 8.75 8.63
N PRO A 114 13.72 7.77 9.20
CA PRO A 114 14.56 6.87 8.40
C PRO A 114 13.75 6.06 7.39
N PHE A 115 12.54 5.64 7.75
CA PHE A 115 11.65 4.93 6.83
C PHE A 115 11.22 5.83 5.67
N TRP A 116 10.76 7.05 5.96
CA TRP A 116 10.27 7.97 4.94
C TRP A 116 11.38 8.43 4.00
N MET A 117 12.57 8.73 4.52
CA MET A 117 13.75 9.05 3.71
C MET A 117 14.11 7.89 2.77
N GLY A 118 14.17 6.66 3.30
CA GLY A 118 14.44 5.47 2.50
C GLY A 118 13.37 5.20 1.43
N LEU A 119 12.11 5.51 1.73
CA LEU A 119 11.00 5.38 0.77
C LEU A 119 11.09 6.39 -0.36
N VAL A 120 11.38 7.66 -0.04
CA VAL A 120 11.59 8.73 -1.02
C VAL A 120 12.79 8.42 -1.90
N GLN A 121 13.94 8.07 -1.31
CA GLN A 121 15.15 7.72 -2.04
C GLN A 121 14.90 6.56 -3.01
N ARG A 122 14.26 5.48 -2.54
CA ARG A 122 13.93 4.31 -3.38
C ARG A 122 13.03 4.70 -4.56
N LYS A 123 11.96 5.45 -4.31
CA LYS A 123 11.02 5.85 -5.38
C LYS A 123 11.66 6.82 -6.37
N LEU A 124 12.50 7.73 -5.89
CA LEU A 124 13.26 8.67 -6.73
C LEU A 124 14.23 7.92 -7.65
N VAL A 125 15.03 6.99 -7.11
CA VAL A 125 15.96 6.17 -7.91
C VAL A 125 15.19 5.37 -8.96
N VAL A 126 14.10 4.70 -8.58
CA VAL A 126 13.27 3.94 -9.54
C VAL A 126 12.64 4.85 -10.59
N GLY A 127 12.17 6.05 -10.21
CA GLY A 127 11.62 7.03 -11.15
C GLY A 127 12.66 7.55 -12.15
N LEU A 128 13.84 7.94 -11.65
CA LEU A 128 14.94 8.45 -12.47
C LEU A 128 15.46 7.40 -13.47
N GLN A 129 15.56 6.15 -13.02
CA GLN A 129 15.94 5.02 -13.88
C GLN A 129 14.85 4.73 -14.93
N ARG A 130 13.57 4.90 -14.59
CA ARG A 130 12.45 4.72 -15.53
C ARG A 130 12.36 5.83 -16.59
N GLU A 131 12.71 7.06 -16.25
CA GLU A 131 12.76 8.18 -17.20
C GLU A 131 14.02 8.18 -18.07
N ASN A 132 14.90 7.19 -17.91
CA ASN A 132 16.16 7.09 -18.66
C ASN A 132 16.94 8.41 -18.63
N VAL A 133 16.91 9.11 -17.49
CA VAL A 133 17.84 10.18 -17.21
C VAL A 133 19.13 9.47 -16.81
N PRO A 134 20.13 9.31 -17.70
CA PRO A 134 21.45 9.00 -17.20
C PRO A 134 21.76 10.13 -16.22
N ALA A 135 22.10 9.78 -14.97
CA ALA A 135 22.83 10.67 -14.09
C ALA A 135 24.22 10.90 -14.72
N LYS A 136 24.25 11.59 -15.86
CA LYS A 136 25.44 12.13 -16.47
C LYS A 136 25.55 13.53 -15.90
N LEU A 137 26.10 13.61 -14.69
CA LEU A 137 26.84 14.80 -14.27
C LEU A 137 28.10 14.90 -15.14
N ASN A 138 27.94 15.14 -16.43
CA ASN A 138 28.99 15.70 -17.28
C ASN A 138 28.83 17.21 -17.25
N GLY A 139 29.04 17.80 -16.07
CA GLY A 139 29.48 19.18 -15.98
C GLY A 139 31.00 19.22 -16.23
N PRO A 140 31.53 20.25 -16.90
CA PRO A 140 32.93 20.34 -17.35
C PRO A 140 33.96 20.60 -16.22
N TYR A 141 33.70 20.20 -14.98
CA TYR A 141 34.65 20.39 -13.88
C TYR A 141 35.02 19.04 -13.25
N ASN A 142 36.25 18.64 -13.57
CA ASN A 142 37.00 17.53 -13.02
C ASN A 142 36.98 17.50 -11.48
N VAL A 143 36.62 16.36 -10.90
CA VAL A 143 37.18 15.94 -9.61
C VAL A 143 37.65 14.49 -9.77
N LYS A 144 38.97 14.33 -9.86
CA LYS A 144 39.64 13.03 -9.73
C LYS A 144 39.48 12.55 -8.30
N VAL A 145 38.86 11.39 -8.11
CA VAL A 145 38.98 10.61 -6.88
C VAL A 145 40.07 9.58 -7.14
N ASN A 146 41.20 9.73 -6.45
CA ASN A 146 42.27 8.73 -6.43
C ASN A 146 41.91 7.67 -5.38
N ILE A 147 42.20 6.41 -5.74
CA ILE A 147 41.89 5.17 -5.02
C ILE A 147 42.50 5.16 -3.62
#